data_AF-A0A4U1EDG7-F1
#
_entry.id   AF-A0A4U1EDG7-F1
#
_cell.length_a   1.000
_cell.length_b   1.000
_cell.length_c   1.000
_cell.angle_alpha   90.00
_cell.angle_beta   90.00
_cell.angle_gamma   90.00
#
_symmetry.space_group_name_H-M   'P 1'
#
loop_
_entity.id
_entity.type
_entity.pdbx_description
1 polymer ?
#
loop_
_entity_poly.entity_id
_entity_poly.type
_entity_poly.pdbx_seq_one_letter_code
_entity_poly.pdbx_strand_id
1 'polypeptide(L)'
;NVISKSDVKSLAEPDEQEVVAEVQEFYGDYIAKCPMIRYQLSSEAAKRLAECVRQVITKEYELFEFRRTEVPPLLLILDRCDDAITPLLNQWTYQAMVHELLGINNNRIDLSRVPGISKDMREVVLSAEND
;
A
#
# COMPACT_ATOMS: atom_id res chain seq x y z
N ASN A 1 12.63 -21.82 -17.30
CA ASN A 1 12.52 -20.86 -16.19
C ASN A 1 11.29 -21.15 -15.36
N VAL A 2 11.32 -22.20 -14.54
CA VAL A 2 10.28 -22.46 -13.54
C VAL A 2 10.93 -22.27 -12.18
N ILE A 3 10.53 -21.22 -11.47
CA ILE A 3 10.97 -20.94 -10.11
C ILE A 3 10.33 -21.98 -9.19
N SER A 4 11.10 -22.54 -8.24
CA SER A 4 10.57 -23.53 -7.32
C SER A 4 9.61 -22.89 -6.30
N LYS A 5 8.63 -23.65 -5.78
CA LYS A 5 7.71 -23.14 -4.75
C LYS A 5 8.42 -22.65 -3.49
N SER A 6 9.58 -23.24 -3.16
CA SER A 6 10.44 -22.81 -2.06
C SER A 6 11.06 -21.44 -2.33
N ASP A 7 11.54 -21.21 -3.55
CA ASP A 7 12.18 -19.93 -3.90
C ASP A 7 11.15 -18.80 -3.90
N VAL A 8 9.94 -19.03 -4.46
CA VAL A 8 8.84 -18.04 -4.39
C VAL A 8 8.49 -17.69 -2.94
N LYS A 9 8.44 -18.70 -2.06
CA LYS A 9 8.16 -18.47 -0.64
C LYS A 9 9.26 -17.65 0.04
N SER A 10 10.53 -17.94 -0.26
CA SER A 10 11.66 -17.18 0.30
C SER A 10 11.71 -15.72 -0.18
N LEU A 11 11.19 -15.42 -1.37
CA LEU A 11 11.08 -14.05 -1.87
C LEU A 11 9.89 -13.31 -1.24
N ALA A 12 8.79 -14.01 -0.93
CA ALA A 12 7.61 -13.40 -0.32
C ALA A 12 7.77 -13.07 1.17
N GLU A 13 8.69 -13.74 1.88
CA GLU A 13 8.93 -13.50 3.31
C GLU A 13 9.53 -12.11 3.61
N PRO A 14 10.57 -11.64 2.88
CA PRO A 14 11.05 -10.27 2.97
C PRO A 14 9.98 -9.21 2.67
N ASP A 15 9.20 -9.39 1.61
CA ASP A 15 8.15 -8.45 1.21
C ASP A 15 7.11 -8.28 2.34
N GLU A 16 6.73 -9.38 3.02
CA GLU A 16 5.84 -9.31 4.18
C GLU A 16 6.45 -8.55 5.35
N GLN A 17 7.75 -8.74 5.63
CA GLN A 17 8.44 -8.02 6.71
C GLN A 17 8.55 -6.53 6.43
N GLU A 18 8.79 -6.15 5.16
CA GLU A 18 8.83 -4.75 4.73
C GLU A 18 7.47 -4.08 4.94
N VAL A 19 6.37 -4.72 4.48
CA VAL A 19 5.02 -4.19 4.69
C VAL A 19 4.68 -4.04 6.18
N VAL A 20 5.09 -5.00 7.01
CA VAL A 20 4.88 -4.91 8.47
C VAL A 20 5.65 -3.74 9.08
N ALA A 21 6.89 -3.51 8.64
CA ALA A 21 7.72 -2.39 9.09
C ALA A 21 7.11 -1.05 8.68
N GLU A 22 6.70 -0.90 7.41
CA GLU A 22 6.06 0.34 6.93
C GLU A 22 4.79 0.68 7.73
N VAL A 23 3.97 -0.33 8.05
CA VAL A 23 2.77 -0.14 8.87
C VAL A 23 3.14 0.30 10.28
N GLN A 24 4.18 -0.29 10.88
CA GLN A 24 4.68 0.11 12.19
C GLN A 24 5.20 1.55 12.15
N GLU A 25 6.00 1.94 11.15
CA GLU A 25 6.58 3.27 11.05
C GLU A 25 5.48 4.33 10.86
N PHE A 26 4.48 4.02 10.04
CA PHE A 26 3.36 4.91 9.81
C PHE A 26 2.54 5.17 11.09
N TYR A 27 2.22 4.11 11.86
CA TYR A 27 1.41 4.23 13.07
C TYR A 27 2.19 4.61 14.32
N GLY A 28 3.45 4.18 14.44
CA GLY A 28 4.34 4.44 15.57
C GLY A 28 4.98 5.83 15.51
N ASP A 29 5.51 6.21 14.35
CA ASP A 29 6.32 7.42 14.21
C ASP A 29 5.55 8.58 13.55
N TYR A 30 4.89 8.34 12.41
CA TYR A 30 4.24 9.42 11.65
C TYR A 30 2.91 9.89 12.26
N ILE A 31 1.92 8.99 12.37
CA ILE A 31 0.62 9.31 13.00
C ILE A 31 0.72 9.24 14.52
N ALA A 32 1.58 8.35 15.01
CA ALA A 32 1.84 8.09 16.41
C ALA A 32 0.56 7.77 17.22
N LYS A 33 -0.18 6.77 16.75
CA LYS A 33 -1.39 6.23 17.38
C LYS A 33 -1.37 4.71 17.28
N CYS A 34 -1.88 4.03 18.32
CA CYS A 34 -2.04 2.58 18.31
C CYS A 34 -3.35 2.17 17.62
N PRO A 35 -3.32 1.50 16.45
CA PRO A 35 -4.53 1.10 15.76
C PRO A 35 -5.15 -0.19 16.31
N MET A 36 -6.47 -0.28 16.26
CA MET A 36 -7.19 -1.54 16.32
C MET A 36 -7.03 -2.26 14.97
N ILE A 37 -6.56 -3.50 14.99
CA ILE A 37 -6.33 -4.28 13.77
C ILE A 37 -7.54 -5.18 13.49
N ARG A 38 -8.06 -5.12 12.27
CA ARG A 38 -9.05 -6.07 11.74
C ARG A 38 -8.58 -6.58 10.38
N TYR A 39 -8.94 -7.80 10.06
CA TYR A 39 -8.60 -8.44 8.79
C TYR A 39 -9.79 -9.18 8.20
N GLN A 40 -9.74 -9.38 6.90
CA GLN A 40 -10.71 -10.19 6.17
C GLN A 40 -10.59 -11.67 6.56
N LEU A 41 -11.66 -12.22 7.14
CA LEU A 41 -11.67 -13.59 7.68
C LEU A 41 -11.43 -14.67 6.60
N SER A 42 -11.83 -14.42 5.35
CA SER A 42 -11.66 -15.37 4.24
C SER A 42 -10.21 -15.50 3.76
N SER A 43 -9.30 -14.59 4.14
CA SER A 43 -7.91 -14.58 3.67
C SER A 43 -6.93 -14.94 4.80
N GLU A 44 -6.27 -16.10 4.65
CA GLU A 44 -5.19 -16.49 5.56
C GLU A 44 -3.96 -15.57 5.42
N ALA A 45 -3.73 -15.01 4.23
CA ALA A 45 -2.65 -14.04 4.02
C ALA A 45 -2.90 -12.75 4.83
N ALA A 46 -4.13 -12.21 4.77
CA ALA A 46 -4.51 -11.03 5.56
C ALA A 46 -4.40 -11.29 7.06
N LYS A 47 -4.82 -12.48 7.51
CA LYS A 47 -4.68 -12.91 8.91
C LYS A 47 -3.21 -12.99 9.35
N ARG A 48 -2.36 -13.64 8.55
CA ARG A 48 -0.92 -13.77 8.85
C ARG A 48 -0.27 -12.38 8.98
N LEU A 49 -0.55 -11.48 8.04
CA LEU A 49 -0.06 -10.10 8.08
C LEU A 49 -0.54 -9.37 9.33
N ALA A 50 -1.83 -9.49 9.68
CA ALA A 50 -2.39 -8.89 10.89
C ALA A 50 -1.69 -9.39 12.18
N GLU A 51 -1.39 -10.68 12.25
CA GLU A 51 -0.67 -11.28 13.37
C GLU A 51 0.78 -10.77 13.45
N CYS A 52 1.48 -10.66 12.32
CA CYS A 52 2.82 -10.10 12.25
C CYS A 52 2.86 -8.64 12.74
N VAL A 53 1.95 -7.79 12.23
CA VAL A 53 1.83 -6.39 12.68
C VAL A 53 1.55 -6.31 14.18
N ARG A 54 0.61 -7.14 14.68
CA ARG A 54 0.30 -7.19 16.11
C ARG A 54 1.50 -7.61 16.96
N GLN A 55 2.29 -8.58 16.50
CA GLN A 55 3.50 -9.02 17.20
C GLN A 55 4.52 -7.90 17.31
N VAL A 56 4.75 -7.15 16.22
CA VAL A 56 5.69 -6.01 16.22
C VAL A 56 5.20 -4.90 17.16
N ILE A 57 3.94 -4.49 17.07
CA ILE A 57 3.35 -3.48 17.98
C ILE A 57 3.45 -3.91 19.44
N THR A 58 3.24 -5.19 19.73
CA THR A 58 3.35 -5.73 21.11
C THR A 58 4.80 -5.74 21.59
N LYS A 59 5.75 -6.08 20.71
CA LYS A 59 7.18 -6.08 21.02
C LYS A 59 7.68 -4.66 21.31
N GLU A 60 7.14 -3.67 20.61
CA GLU A 60 7.49 -2.25 20.74
C GLU A 60 6.41 -1.45 21.48
N TYR A 61 5.76 -2.07 22.45
CA TYR A 61 4.61 -1.50 23.17
C TYR A 61 4.89 -0.11 23.76
N GLU A 62 6.13 0.16 24.20
CA GLU A 62 6.54 1.47 24.74
C GLU A 62 6.36 2.62 23.73
N LEU A 63 6.51 2.40 22.42
CA LEU A 63 6.25 3.42 21.40
C LEU A 63 4.75 3.79 21.32
N PHE A 64 3.89 2.83 21.65
CA PHE A 64 2.43 2.94 21.48
C PHE A 64 1.68 3.30 22.77
N GLU A 65 2.27 3.07 23.95
CA GLU A 65 1.59 3.23 25.25
C GLU A 65 1.27 4.69 25.59
N PHE A 66 2.16 5.63 25.28
CA PHE A 66 2.03 7.03 25.71
C PHE A 66 0.97 7.83 24.95
N ARG A 67 0.43 7.29 23.86
CA ARG A 67 -0.40 8.03 22.89
C ARG A 67 -1.79 7.43 22.75
N ARG A 68 -2.40 7.09 23.90
CA ARG A 68 -3.78 6.59 23.95
C ARG A 68 -4.74 7.67 23.44
N THR A 69 -5.59 7.27 22.51
CA THR A 69 -6.67 8.10 21.97
C THR A 69 -8.01 7.59 22.52
N GLU A 70 -8.99 8.48 22.68
CA GLU A 70 -10.34 8.09 23.13
C GLU A 70 -11.00 7.10 22.16
N VAL A 71 -10.74 7.27 20.86
CA VAL A 71 -11.16 6.35 19.80
C VAL A 71 -9.92 5.88 19.04
N PRO A 72 -9.55 4.58 19.14
CA PRO A 72 -8.39 4.06 18.42
C PRO A 72 -8.65 4.04 16.91
N PRO A 73 -7.67 4.41 16.06
CA PRO A 73 -7.80 4.28 14.62
C PRO A 73 -7.94 2.81 14.20
N LEU A 74 -8.53 2.54 13.03
CA LEU A 74 -8.74 1.19 12.52
C LEU A 74 -7.75 0.90 11.39
N LEU A 75 -6.92 -0.13 11.57
CA LEU A 75 -6.17 -0.76 10.47
C LEU A 75 -6.99 -1.94 9.95
N LEU A 76 -7.51 -1.83 8.72
CA LEU A 76 -8.27 -2.88 8.05
C LEU A 76 -7.43 -3.51 6.94
N ILE A 77 -7.13 -4.80 7.08
CA ILE A 77 -6.34 -5.57 6.11
C ILE A 77 -7.28 -6.41 5.25
N LEU A 78 -7.24 -6.18 3.94
CA LEU A 78 -8.09 -6.82 2.94
C LEU A 78 -7.25 -7.55 1.90
N ASP A 79 -7.83 -8.59 1.31
CA ASP A 79 -7.24 -9.34 0.21
C ASP A 79 -7.95 -8.96 -1.10
N ARG A 80 -7.17 -8.58 -2.11
CA ARG A 80 -7.69 -8.18 -3.41
C ARG A 80 -8.45 -9.30 -4.12
N CYS A 81 -8.22 -10.57 -3.77
CA CYS A 81 -8.91 -11.70 -4.38
C CYS A 81 -10.44 -11.63 -4.24
N ASP A 82 -10.97 -10.99 -3.19
CA ASP A 82 -12.43 -10.83 -3.01
C ASP A 82 -13.02 -9.71 -3.90
N ASP A 83 -12.18 -8.89 -4.55
CA ASP A 83 -12.57 -7.84 -5.50
C ASP A 83 -11.66 -7.83 -6.75
N ALA A 84 -11.84 -8.86 -7.57
CA ALA A 84 -11.12 -9.01 -8.84
C ALA A 84 -11.67 -8.11 -9.97
N ILE A 85 -12.87 -7.54 -9.81
CA ILE A 85 -13.55 -6.78 -10.87
C ILE A 85 -13.09 -5.33 -10.90
N THR A 86 -13.05 -4.65 -9.75
CA THR A 86 -12.70 -3.21 -9.67
C THR A 86 -11.40 -2.84 -10.39
N PRO A 87 -10.30 -3.63 -10.31
CA PRO A 87 -9.07 -3.33 -11.05
C PRO A 87 -9.18 -3.45 -12.57
N LEU A 88 -10.20 -4.14 -13.09
CA LEU A 88 -10.38 -4.42 -14.52
C LEU A 88 -11.40 -3.49 -15.18
N LEU A 89 -12.15 -2.72 -14.40
CA LEU A 89 -13.12 -1.77 -14.93
C LEU A 89 -12.42 -0.51 -15.43
N ASN A 90 -12.85 -0.02 -16.60
CA ASN A 90 -12.42 1.29 -17.09
C ASN A 90 -12.80 2.39 -16.09
N GLN A 91 -11.83 3.20 -15.72
CA GLN A 91 -11.99 4.26 -14.75
C GLN A 91 -12.23 5.61 -15.42
N TRP A 92 -13.23 6.36 -14.94
CA TRP A 92 -13.64 7.65 -15.52
C TRP A 92 -13.28 8.87 -14.67
N THR A 93 -12.70 8.68 -13.48
CA THR A 93 -12.15 9.78 -12.69
C THR A 93 -10.78 10.15 -13.24
N TYR A 94 -10.45 11.45 -13.28
CA TYR A 94 -9.26 11.96 -13.96
C TYR A 94 -7.97 11.19 -13.60
N GLN A 95 -7.65 11.07 -12.30
CA GLN A 95 -6.45 10.39 -11.85
C GLN A 95 -6.43 8.90 -12.23
N ALA A 96 -7.56 8.21 -12.09
CA ALA A 96 -7.64 6.78 -12.39
C ALA A 96 -7.58 6.52 -13.90
N MET A 97 -8.24 7.35 -14.70
CA MET A 97 -8.19 7.31 -16.16
C MET A 97 -6.77 7.59 -16.69
N VAL A 98 -6.08 8.60 -16.12
CA VAL A 98 -4.69 8.91 -16.49
C VAL A 98 -3.76 7.74 -16.12
N HIS A 99 -3.93 7.13 -14.95
CA HIS A 99 -3.16 5.94 -14.57
C HIS A 99 -3.41 4.76 -15.51
N GLU A 100 -4.65 4.55 -15.94
CA GLU A 100 -5.03 3.47 -16.85
C GLU A 100 -4.45 3.65 -18.26
N LEU A 101 -4.48 4.87 -18.80
CA LEU A 101 -4.08 5.14 -20.19
C LEU A 101 -2.60 5.47 -20.36
N LEU A 102 -2.02 6.21 -19.43
CA LEU A 102 -0.66 6.74 -19.54
C LEU A 102 0.30 6.15 -18.50
N GLY A 103 -0.23 5.57 -17.43
CA GLY A 103 0.54 5.14 -16.28
C GLY A 103 0.95 6.33 -15.41
N ILE A 104 0.83 6.15 -14.10
CA ILE A 104 1.39 7.08 -13.11
C ILE A 104 2.34 6.27 -12.26
N ASN A 105 3.61 6.67 -12.23
CA ASN A 105 4.65 6.03 -11.43
C ASN A 105 5.27 7.09 -10.52
N ASN A 106 5.19 6.91 -9.19
CA ASN A 106 5.68 7.91 -8.22
C ASN A 106 5.17 9.32 -8.52
N ASN A 107 3.86 9.44 -8.78
CA ASN A 107 3.19 10.69 -9.15
C ASN A 107 3.74 11.36 -10.42
N ARG A 108 4.46 10.64 -11.28
CA ARG A 108 4.98 11.13 -12.56
C ARG A 108 4.34 10.40 -13.74
N ILE A 109 4.02 11.15 -14.79
CA ILE A 109 3.53 10.64 -16.07
C ILE A 109 4.63 10.82 -17.10
N ASP A 110 4.93 9.75 -17.85
CA ASP A 110 5.79 9.81 -19.03
C ASP A 110 4.95 10.09 -20.28
N LEU A 111 5.10 11.29 -20.85
CA LEU A 111 4.45 11.72 -22.09
C LEU A 111 5.37 11.61 -23.31
N SER A 112 6.55 10.99 -23.20
CA SER A 112 7.51 10.87 -24.29
C SER A 112 6.95 10.19 -25.55
N ARG A 113 5.93 9.36 -25.39
CA ARG A 113 5.24 8.63 -26.47
C ARG A 113 4.13 9.43 -27.15
N VAL A 114 3.77 10.60 -26.61
CA VAL A 114 2.70 11.45 -27.14
C VAL A 114 3.22 12.29 -28.31
N PRO A 115 2.62 12.19 -29.51
CA PRO A 115 3.04 13.00 -30.66
C PRO A 115 2.84 14.50 -30.40
N GLY A 116 3.83 15.32 -30.74
CA GLY A 116 3.73 16.79 -30.65
C GLY A 116 3.99 17.38 -29.26
N ILE A 117 4.44 16.58 -28.29
CA ILE A 117 4.77 17.07 -26.94
C ILE A 117 6.08 17.91 -26.95
N SER A 118 6.10 19.01 -26.21
CA SER A 118 7.33 19.80 -25.99
C SER A 118 8.36 18.96 -25.22
N LYS A 119 9.65 19.23 -25.44
CA LYS A 119 10.75 18.54 -24.73
C LYS A 119 10.67 18.75 -23.21
N ASP A 120 10.10 19.87 -22.77
CA ASP A 120 9.96 20.22 -21.37
C ASP A 120 8.78 19.51 -20.68
N MET A 121 7.84 18.96 -21.47
CA MET A 121 6.62 18.28 -21.01
C MET A 121 6.70 16.76 -21.14
N ARG A 122 7.92 16.21 -21.25
CA ARG A 122 8.12 14.76 -21.37
C ARG A 122 7.78 14.01 -20.08
N GLU A 123 7.99 14.65 -18.95
CA GLU A 123 7.62 14.11 -17.64
C GLU A 123 6.81 15.15 -16.89
N VAL A 124 5.63 14.77 -16.43
CA VAL A 124 4.72 15.67 -15.70
C VAL A 124 4.49 15.10 -14.32
N VAL A 125 4.59 15.94 -13.29
CA VAL A 125 4.24 15.61 -11.91
C VAL A 125 2.75 15.88 -11.71
N LEU A 126 2.02 14.90 -11.18
CA LEU A 126 0.65 15.07 -10.71
C LEU A 126 0.66 15.21 -9.19
N SER A 127 0.18 16.33 -8.66
CA SER A 127 0.05 16.48 -7.21
C SER A 127 -1.17 17.32 -6.88
N ALA A 128 -2.09 16.76 -6.10
CA ALA A 128 -3.31 17.45 -5.69
C ALA A 128 -3.06 18.72 -4.87
N GLU A 129 -1.87 18.88 -4.28
CA GLU A 129 -1.49 20.06 -3.48
C GLU A 129 -0.86 21.20 -4.31
N ASN A 130 -0.31 20.90 -5.49
CA ASN A 130 0.36 21.91 -6.34
C ASN A 130 -0.36 22.15 -7.69
N ASP A 131 -1.54 21.56 -7.89
CA ASP A 131 -2.43 21.76 -9.05
C ASP A 131 -3.61 22.68 -8.73
#